data_AF-A0A7Y4UN41-F1
#
_entry.id   AF-A0A7Y4UN41-F1
#
_cell.length_a   1.000
_cell.length_b   1.000
_cell.length_c   1.000
_cell.angle_alpha   90.00
_cell.angle_beta   90.00
_cell.angle_gamma   90.00
#
_symmetry.space_group_name_H-M   'P 1'
#
loop_
_entity.id
_entity.type
_entity.pdbx_description
1 polymer ?
#
loop_
_entity_poly.entity_id
_entity_poly.type
_entity_poly.pdbx_seq_one_letter_code
_entity_poly.pdbx_strand_id
1 'polypeptide(L)'
;MKLNWIKGLIYTASVACIVGLGLAIVEAENDWQQFAEAHECKKVAHINGDVFNTFGSDSKGNMTVGIGSMPDKTGWLCNDGVTYYR
;
A
#
# COMPACT_ATOMS: atom_id res chain seq x y z
N MET A 1 9.10 -25.48 30.80
CA MET A 1 9.08 -26.17 29.48
C MET A 1 7.96 -25.70 28.56
N LYS A 2 6.69 -25.56 29.01
CA LYS A 2 5.56 -25.14 28.16
C LYS A 2 5.68 -23.74 27.53
N LEU A 3 6.29 -22.78 28.25
CA LEU A 3 6.41 -21.39 27.78
C LEU A 3 7.34 -21.22 26.56
N ASN A 4 8.41 -22.01 26.45
CA ASN A 4 9.36 -21.91 25.34
C ASN A 4 8.78 -22.47 24.03
N TRP A 5 7.90 -23.46 24.14
CA TRP A 5 7.22 -24.05 22.99
C TRP A 5 6.15 -23.10 22.40
N ILE A 6 5.39 -22.41 23.27
CA ILE A 6 4.44 -21.37 22.84
C ILE A 6 5.17 -20.21 22.15
N LYS A 7 6.30 -19.75 22.71
CA LYS A 7 7.12 -18.72 22.08
C LYS A 7 7.66 -19.15 20.71
N GLY A 8 8.07 -20.42 20.58
CA GLY A 8 8.48 -21.00 19.30
C GLY A 8 7.36 -20.98 18.26
N LEU A 9 6.15 -21.41 18.63
CA LEU A 9 4.99 -21.38 17.74
C LEU A 9 4.62 -19.98 17.28
N ILE A 10 4.62 -19.00 18.19
CA ILE A 10 4.33 -17.60 17.85
C ILE A 10 5.38 -17.08 16.86
N TYR A 11 6.67 -17.35 17.11
CA TYR A 11 7.73 -16.90 16.20
C TYR A 11 7.59 -17.52 14.81
N THR A 12 7.35 -18.83 14.72
CA THR A 12 7.15 -19.50 13.43
C THR A 12 5.92 -18.98 12.70
N ALA A 13 4.82 -18.73 13.42
CA ALA A 13 3.59 -18.19 12.83
C ALA A 13 3.80 -16.76 12.31
N SER A 14 4.47 -15.90 13.08
CA SER A 14 4.79 -14.53 12.65
C SER A 14 5.68 -14.51 11.40
N VAL A 15 6.70 -15.36 11.35
CA VAL A 15 7.56 -15.47 10.16
C VAL A 15 6.77 -15.96 8.96
N ALA A 16 5.94 -17.00 9.13
CA ALA A 16 5.08 -17.50 8.06
C ALA A 16 4.10 -16.43 7.53
N CYS A 17 3.52 -15.62 8.41
CA CYS A 17 2.66 -14.50 8.02
C CYS A 17 3.41 -13.43 7.22
N ILE A 18 4.61 -13.04 7.64
CA ILE A 18 5.42 -12.05 6.91
C ILE A 18 5.80 -12.58 5.53
N VAL A 19 6.22 -13.84 5.44
CA VAL A 19 6.54 -14.47 4.15
C VAL A 19 5.30 -14.54 3.26
N GLY A 20 4.15 -14.95 3.81
CA GLY A 20 2.89 -15.00 3.06
C GLY A 20 2.47 -13.64 2.51
N LEU A 21 2.58 -12.57 3.32
CA LEU A 21 2.32 -11.20 2.90
C LEU A 21 3.30 -10.75 1.81
N GLY A 22 4.58 -11.07 1.95
CA GLY A 22 5.60 -10.76 0.95
C GLY A 22 5.30 -11.41 -0.40
N LEU A 23 4.91 -12.69 -0.41
CA LEU A 23 4.53 -13.40 -1.63
C LEU A 23 3.29 -12.78 -2.30
N ALA A 24 2.28 -12.39 -1.52
CA ALA A 24 1.08 -11.76 -2.06
C ALA A 24 1.38 -10.39 -2.71
N ILE A 25 2.30 -9.62 -2.15
CA ILE A 25 2.74 -8.34 -2.72
C ILE A 25 3.46 -8.57 -4.06
N VAL A 26 4.37 -9.55 -4.11
CA VAL A 26 5.11 -9.89 -5.34
C VAL A 26 4.17 -10.35 -6.44
N GLU A 27 3.18 -11.19 -6.12
CA GLU A 27 2.17 -11.63 -7.10
C GLU A 27 1.41 -10.43 -7.69
N ALA A 28 0.95 -9.52 -6.82
CA ALA A 28 0.24 -8.32 -7.26
C ALA A 28 1.11 -7.36 -8.10
N GLU A 29 2.43 -7.32 -7.87
CA GLU A 29 3.34 -6.59 -8.74
C GLU A 29 3.53 -7.26 -10.10
N ASN A 30 3.67 -8.58 -10.13
CA ASN A 30 3.78 -9.36 -11.36
C ASN A 30 2.53 -9.22 -12.24
N ASP A 31 1.34 -9.34 -11.65
CA ASP A 31 0.07 -9.18 -12.36
C ASP A 31 -0.03 -7.79 -13.01
N TRP A 32 0.40 -6.76 -12.28
CA TRP A 32 0.43 -5.40 -12.81
C TRP A 32 1.43 -5.24 -13.95
N GLN A 33 2.63 -5.81 -13.83
CA GLN A 33 3.63 -5.75 -14.89
C GLN A 33 3.11 -6.41 -16.17
N GLN A 34 2.50 -7.59 -16.05
CA GLN A 34 1.89 -8.29 -17.19
C GLN A 34 0.75 -7.47 -17.81
N PHE A 35 -0.13 -6.88 -16.99
CA PHE A 35 -1.19 -6.00 -17.48
C PHE A 35 -0.62 -4.78 -18.21
N ALA A 36 0.38 -4.12 -17.62
CA ALA A 36 0.97 -2.92 -18.16
C ALA A 36 1.70 -3.17 -19.48
N GLU A 37 2.38 -4.31 -19.60
CA GLU A 37 3.01 -4.75 -20.85
C GLU A 37 1.96 -5.09 -21.91
N ALA A 38 0.93 -5.86 -21.56
CA ALA A 38 -0.14 -6.25 -22.48
C ALA A 38 -0.95 -5.06 -23.03
N HIS A 39 -1.08 -3.98 -22.26
CA HIS A 39 -1.80 -2.76 -22.65
C HIS A 39 -0.86 -1.61 -23.05
N GLU A 40 0.42 -1.90 -23.29
CA GLU A 40 1.44 -0.95 -23.76
C GLU A 40 1.49 0.35 -22.92
N CYS A 41 1.30 0.21 -21.61
CA CYS A 41 1.17 1.34 -20.70
C CYS A 41 2.46 2.13 -20.58
N LYS A 42 2.33 3.46 -20.62
CA LYS A 42 3.45 4.41 -20.53
C LYS A 42 3.30 5.32 -19.32
N LYS A 43 4.41 5.56 -18.63
CA LYS A 43 4.46 6.54 -17.54
C LYS A 43 4.18 7.93 -18.11
N VAL A 44 3.14 8.60 -17.62
CA VAL A 44 2.73 9.94 -18.09
C VAL A 44 2.72 10.98 -16.98
N ALA A 45 2.63 10.57 -15.73
CA ALA A 45 2.59 11.47 -14.59
C ALA A 45 3.27 10.87 -13.36
N HIS A 46 3.79 11.73 -12.51
CA HIS A 46 4.18 11.40 -11.15
C HIS A 46 3.57 12.43 -10.21
N ILE A 47 2.79 11.95 -9.25
CA ILE A 47 2.16 12.75 -8.21
C ILE A 47 2.95 12.44 -6.95
N ASN A 48 3.67 13.46 -6.46
CA ASN A 48 4.33 13.34 -5.17
C ASN A 48 3.27 13.23 -4.07
N GLY A 49 3.52 12.33 -3.13
CA GLY A 49 2.85 12.25 -1.87
C GLY A 49 3.12 13.49 -1.04
N ASP A 50 2.29 13.67 -0.02
CA ASP A 50 2.37 14.82 0.87
C ASP A 50 1.96 14.42 2.28
N VAL A 51 2.50 15.12 3.27
CA VAL A 51 2.11 14.99 4.67
C VAL A 51 1.67 16.36 5.14
N PHE A 52 0.42 16.45 5.58
CA PHE A 52 -0.21 17.72 5.91
C PHE A 52 -1.01 17.61 7.21
N ASN A 53 -1.10 18.74 7.91
CA ASN A 53 -1.95 18.82 9.09
C ASN A 53 -3.41 19.02 8.67
N THR A 54 -4.33 18.38 9.38
CA THR A 54 -5.76 18.61 9.26
C THR A 54 -6.27 19.30 10.52
N PHE A 55 -7.26 20.16 10.36
CA PHE A 55 -7.92 20.84 11.47
C PHE A 55 -9.41 20.54 11.39
N GLY A 56 -10.01 20.17 12.52
CA GLY A 56 -11.43 19.81 12.57
C GLY A 56 -12.02 20.04 13.95
N SER A 57 -13.26 19.58 14.13
CA SER A 57 -13.90 19.50 15.44
C SER A 57 -14.35 18.08 15.74
N ASP A 58 -14.20 17.64 16.98
CA ASP A 58 -14.78 16.38 17.43
C ASP A 58 -16.32 16.47 17.57
N SER A 59 -16.96 15.35 17.90
CA SER A 59 -18.42 15.27 18.09
C SER A 59 -18.95 16.10 19.27
N LYS A 60 -18.06 16.64 20.12
CA LYS A 60 -18.39 17.49 21.27
C LYS A 60 -18.08 18.97 21.00
N GLY A 61 -17.62 19.32 19.80
CA GLY A 61 -17.28 20.68 19.40
C GLY A 61 -15.88 21.14 19.82
N ASN A 62 -15.00 20.25 20.28
CA ASN A 62 -13.62 20.61 20.58
C ASN A 62 -12.80 20.66 19.29
N MET A 63 -11.90 21.63 19.18
CA MET A 63 -10.93 21.66 18.08
C MET A 63 -9.97 20.47 18.13
N THR A 64 -9.72 19.89 16.98
CA THR A 64 -8.78 18.78 16.80
C THR A 64 -7.77 19.12 15.70
N VAL A 65 -6.53 18.63 15.90
CA VAL A 65 -5.48 18.65 14.89
C VAL A 65 -5.11 17.21 14.58
N GLY A 66 -5.12 16.86 13.30
CA GLY A 66 -4.71 15.56 12.79
C GLY A 66 -3.53 15.69 11.84
N ILE A 67 -2.95 14.54 11.50
CA ILE A 67 -1.93 14.42 10.45
C ILE A 67 -2.53 13.53 9.36
N GLY A 68 -2.62 14.07 8.15
CA GLY A 68 -2.96 13.32 6.94
C GLY A 68 -1.70 13.02 6.14
N SER A 69 -1.70 11.90 5.43
CA SER A 69 -0.69 11.58 4.44
C SER A 69 -1.33 11.08 3.15
N MET A 70 -0.73 11.47 2.02
CA MET A 70 -1.01 10.94 0.71
C MET A 70 0.26 10.23 0.21
N PRO A 71 0.16 8.98 -0.25
CA PRO A 71 1.31 8.29 -0.83
C PRO A 71 1.62 8.84 -2.22
N ASP A 72 2.89 8.68 -2.64
CA ASP A 72 3.31 8.90 -4.03
C ASP A 72 2.47 8.03 -4.98
N LYS A 73 2.15 8.57 -6.15
CA LYS A 73 1.46 7.82 -7.21
C LYS A 73 2.10 8.10 -8.56
N THR A 74 2.11 7.08 -9.40
CA THR A 74 2.51 7.16 -10.79
C THR A 74 1.30 6.94 -11.69
N GLY A 75 1.09 7.85 -12.64
CA GLY A 75 0.09 7.69 -13.70
C GLY A 75 0.67 6.94 -14.90
N TRP A 76 -0.02 5.89 -15.32
CA TRP A 76 0.30 5.05 -16.48
C TRP A 76 -0.84 5.14 -17.50
N LEU A 77 -0.58 5.75 -18.66
CA LEU A 77 -1.53 5.81 -19.77
C LEU A 77 -1.36 4.56 -20.63
N CYS A 78 -2.43 3.79 -20.76
CA CYS A 78 -2.45 2.55 -21.54
C CYS A 78 -3.10 2.76 -22.92
N ASN A 79 -2.97 1.78 -23.81
CA ASN A 79 -3.49 1.84 -25.18
C ASN A 79 -5.03 1.83 -25.28
N ASP A 80 -5.72 1.51 -24.19
CA ASP A 80 -7.17 1.65 -24.01
C ASP A 80 -7.62 3.11 -23.77
N GLY A 81 -6.67 4.04 -23.61
CA GLY A 81 -6.93 5.45 -23.33
C GLY A 81 -7.18 5.78 -21.85
N VAL A 82 -7.07 4.80 -20.94
CA VAL A 82 -7.26 4.99 -19.50
C VAL A 82 -5.91 5.27 -18.83
N THR A 83 -5.91 6.24 -17.91
CA THR A 83 -4.75 6.48 -17.02
C THR A 83 -4.97 5.77 -15.69
N TYR A 84 -4.15 4.76 -15.43
CA TYR A 84 -4.13 4.04 -14.16
C TYR A 84 -3.13 4.70 -13.20
N TYR A 85 -3.56 4.94 -11.97
CA TYR A 85 -2.70 5.49 -10.92
C TYR A 85 -2.32 4.41 -9.93
N ARG A 86 -1.02 4.20 -9.78
CA ARG A 86 -0.45 3.23 -8.84
C ARG A 86 0.54 3.89 -7.92
#